data_AF-A0A9P0PPF3-F1
#
_entry.id   AF-A0A9P0PPF3-F1
#
_cell.length_a   1.000
_cell.length_b   1.000
_cell.length_c   1.000
_cell.angle_alpha   90.00
_cell.angle_beta   90.00
_cell.angle_gamma   90.00
#
_symmetry.space_group_name_H-M   'P 1'
#
loop_
_entity.id
_entity.type
_entity.pdbx_description
1 polymer ?
#
loop_
_entity_poly.entity_id
_entity_poly.type
_entity_poly.pdbx_seq_one_letter_code
_entity_poly.pdbx_strand_id
1 'polypeptide(L)'
;MYYTKEPIRLCKDFDYSDNFIVDCPYSTFCMKRISTAKIPVPINGVERDCALQKLETQEYTNGKWHPLISIEEPYTEGCARQDDKGARTSIIEHCYCRGDLCNSAHRTTVAKWQYVLTALSLWILNHIVYK
;
A
#
# COMPACT_ATOMS: atom_id res chain seq x y z
N MET A 1 3.79 -23.46 -15.55
CA MET A 1 4.12 -22.13 -15.01
C MET A 1 5.42 -22.27 -14.22
N TYR A 2 6.50 -21.65 -14.68
CA TYR A 2 7.80 -21.73 -14.03
C TYR A 2 7.83 -20.79 -12.82
N TYR A 3 8.01 -21.35 -11.62
CA TYR A 3 8.34 -20.59 -10.42
C TYR A 3 9.81 -20.15 -10.52
N THR A 4 10.06 -18.93 -11.02
CA THR A 4 11.39 -18.31 -10.95
C THR A 4 11.62 -17.81 -9.53
N LYS A 5 12.68 -18.32 -8.89
CA LYS A 5 13.02 -18.18 -7.47
C LYS A 5 13.67 -16.85 -7.05
N GLU A 6 13.58 -15.78 -7.86
CA GLU A 6 14.14 -14.47 -7.53
C GLU A 6 13.03 -13.42 -7.39
N PRO A 7 12.94 -12.67 -6.27
CA PRO A 7 12.09 -11.51 -6.21
C PRO A 7 12.73 -10.43 -7.10
N ILE A 8 12.17 -10.24 -8.30
CA ILE A 8 12.69 -9.35 -9.37
C ILE A 8 12.77 -7.87 -8.91
N ARG A 9 12.28 -7.53 -7.70
CA ARG A 9 11.93 -6.19 -7.25
C ARG A 9 12.42 -5.97 -5.82
N LEU A 10 13.60 -5.38 -5.65
CA LEU A 10 14.16 -5.09 -4.32
C LEU A 10 13.49 -3.84 -3.72
N CYS A 11 13.28 -3.84 -2.40
CA CYS A 11 12.70 -2.69 -1.70
C CYS A 11 13.52 -1.40 -1.87
N LYS A 12 14.84 -1.50 -2.00
CA LYS A 12 15.72 -0.35 -2.24
C LYS A 12 15.49 0.33 -3.60
N ASP A 13 14.90 -0.39 -4.55
CA ASP A 13 14.64 0.06 -5.91
C ASP A 13 13.16 0.44 -6.08
N PHE A 14 12.38 0.48 -4.98
CA PHE A 14 10.96 0.83 -5.01
C PHE A 14 10.76 2.28 -5.47
N ASP A 15 10.16 2.43 -6.65
CA ASP A 15 10.00 3.70 -7.36
C ASP A 15 8.53 4.09 -7.57
N TYR A 16 7.59 3.39 -6.93
CA TYR A 16 6.13 3.55 -7.10
C TYR A 16 5.61 3.26 -8.52
N SER A 17 6.42 2.67 -9.40
CA SER A 17 5.98 2.28 -10.74
C SER A 17 5.09 1.04 -10.71
N ASP A 18 4.43 0.79 -11.83
CA ASP A 18 3.59 -0.39 -12.02
C ASP A 18 4.43 -1.70 -11.98
N ASN A 19 5.76 -1.58 -12.08
CA ASN A 19 6.70 -2.66 -11.80
C ASN A 19 6.76 -3.05 -10.32
N PHE A 20 5.92 -2.54 -9.44
CA PHE A 20 5.80 -3.05 -8.07
C PHE A 20 4.38 -3.48 -7.74
N ILE A 21 3.47 -3.47 -8.72
CA ILE A 21 2.13 -4.04 -8.61
C ILE A 21 2.21 -5.57 -8.68
N VAL A 22 1.49 -6.24 -7.79
CA VAL A 22 1.41 -7.70 -7.68
C VAL A 22 -0.04 -8.14 -7.75
N ASP A 23 -0.27 -9.33 -8.31
CA ASP A 23 -1.60 -9.95 -8.31
C ASP A 23 -1.89 -10.62 -6.96
N CYS A 24 -3.14 -10.51 -6.51
CA CYS A 24 -3.60 -11.01 -5.21
C CYS A 24 -4.59 -12.19 -5.36
N PRO A 25 -4.20 -13.37 -5.89
CA PRO A 25 -5.15 -14.43 -6.23
C PRO A 25 -5.84 -15.10 -5.03
N TYR A 26 -5.29 -14.93 -3.82
CA TYR A 26 -5.81 -15.54 -2.59
C TYR A 26 -6.24 -14.49 -1.56
N SER A 27 -6.66 -13.31 -2.04
CA SER A 27 -7.04 -12.19 -1.21
C SER A 27 -8.15 -11.39 -1.88
N THR A 28 -9.16 -11.00 -1.12
CA THR A 28 -10.27 -10.13 -1.54
C THR A 28 -10.05 -8.69 -1.08
N PHE A 29 -9.04 -8.43 -0.26
CA PHE A 29 -8.69 -7.12 0.27
C PHE A 29 -7.25 -6.73 -0.04
N CYS A 30 -7.03 -5.44 -0.29
CA CYS A 30 -5.71 -4.85 -0.17
C CYS A 30 -5.47 -4.42 1.29
N MET A 31 -4.22 -4.54 1.75
CA MET A 31 -3.75 -4.13 3.07
C MET A 31 -2.83 -2.91 2.95
N LYS A 32 -2.96 -1.98 3.89
CA LYS A 32 -1.98 -0.91 4.13
C LYS A 32 -1.65 -0.86 5.60
N ARG A 33 -0.36 -0.89 5.93
CA ARG A 33 0.15 -0.74 7.29
C ARG A 33 0.93 0.56 7.39
N ILE A 34 0.54 1.42 8.33
CA ILE A 34 1.22 2.67 8.64
C ILE A 34 1.87 2.50 10.01
N SER A 35 3.18 2.67 10.08
CA SER A 35 3.95 2.62 11.33
C SER A 35 4.54 3.99 11.62
N THR A 36 4.40 4.46 12.86
CA THR A 36 4.98 5.73 13.32
C THR A 36 5.73 5.46 14.61
N ALA A 37 7.05 5.64 14.59
CA ALA A 37 7.89 5.54 15.78
C ALA A 37 8.16 6.94 16.36
N LYS A 38 7.84 7.12 17.64
CA LYS A 38 8.13 8.36 18.39
C LYS A 38 9.54 8.30 18.97
N ILE A 39 10.52 8.68 18.18
CA ILE A 39 11.88 8.99 18.61
C ILE A 39 12.10 10.52 18.48
N PRO A 40 13.26 11.12 18.86
CA PRO A 40 13.46 12.57 18.80
C PRO A 40 13.10 13.21 17.45
N VAL A 41 13.28 12.46 16.37
CA VAL A 41 12.75 12.78 15.03
C VAL A 41 11.79 11.66 14.63
N PRO A 42 10.47 11.91 14.48
CA PRO A 42 9.51 10.85 14.19
C PRO A 42 9.83 10.15 12.86
N ILE A 43 9.82 8.81 12.88
CA ILE A 43 10.01 7.99 11.68
C ILE A 43 8.66 7.38 11.30
N ASN A 44 8.29 7.54 10.03
CA ASN A 44 7.08 6.94 9.46
C ASN A 44 7.46 5.87 8.44
N GLY A 45 6.79 4.72 8.50
CA GLY A 45 6.84 3.66 7.50
C GLY A 45 5.46 3.42 6.92
N VAL A 46 5.42 3.09 5.63
CA VAL A 46 4.18 2.63 4.98
C VAL A 46 4.48 1.37 4.20
N GLU A 47 3.70 0.33 4.46
CA GLU A 47 3.74 -0.94 3.77
C GLU A 47 2.37 -1.20 3.14
N ARG A 48 2.39 -1.87 1.99
CA ARG A 48 1.22 -2.20 1.19
C ARG A 48 1.38 -3.61 0.68
N ASP A 49 0.31 -4.38 0.77
CA ASP A 49 0.29 -5.76 0.29
C ASP A 49 -1.16 -6.21 0.04
N CYS A 50 -1.34 -7.45 -0.39
CA CYS A 50 -2.60 -8.18 -0.29
C CYS A 50 -2.88 -8.54 1.19
N ALA A 51 -4.14 -8.61 1.59
CA ALA A 51 -4.49 -9.09 2.92
C ALA A 51 -4.28 -10.62 3.03
N LEU A 52 -3.76 -11.09 4.17
CA LEU A 52 -3.47 -12.52 4.37
C LEU A 52 -4.76 -13.31 4.64
N GLN A 53 -5.37 -13.81 3.57
CA GLN A 53 -6.65 -14.54 3.61
C GLN A 53 -6.53 -16.00 3.19
N LYS A 54 -5.35 -16.39 2.69
CA LYS A 54 -5.06 -17.74 2.23
C LYS A 54 -4.96 -18.70 3.43
N LEU A 55 -5.84 -19.68 3.47
CA LEU A 55 -5.74 -20.82 4.37
C LEU A 55 -5.44 -22.09 3.56
N GLU A 56 -4.30 -22.72 3.83
CA GLU A 56 -3.93 -24.00 3.23
C GLU A 56 -4.18 -25.14 4.22
N THR A 57 -4.99 -26.10 3.81
CA THR A 57 -5.29 -27.32 4.56
C THR A 57 -5.07 -28.55 3.69
N GLN A 58 -5.36 -29.72 4.24
CA GLN A 58 -5.29 -31.00 3.53
C GLN A 58 -6.64 -31.68 3.64
N GLU A 59 -7.15 -32.17 2.51
CA GLU A 59 -8.35 -32.98 2.44
C GLU A 59 -7.98 -34.42 2.07
N TYR A 60 -8.52 -35.40 2.78
CA TYR A 60 -8.29 -36.82 2.47
C TYR A 60 -9.44 -37.37 1.64
N THR A 61 -9.21 -37.58 0.35
CA THR A 61 -10.19 -38.14 -0.59
C THR A 61 -9.56 -39.25 -1.42
N ASN A 62 -10.32 -40.30 -1.73
CA ASN A 62 -9.86 -41.45 -2.54
C ASN A 62 -8.54 -42.09 -2.07
N GLY A 63 -8.33 -42.16 -0.75
CA GLY A 63 -7.14 -42.78 -0.16
C GLY A 63 -5.86 -41.94 -0.25
N LYS A 64 -5.97 -40.65 -0.61
CA LYS A 64 -4.83 -39.72 -0.75
C LYS A 64 -5.12 -38.37 -0.11
N TRP A 65 -4.06 -37.72 0.36
CA TRP A 65 -4.12 -36.33 0.82
C TRP A 65 -3.99 -35.38 -0.36
N HIS A 66 -4.85 -34.37 -0.40
CA HIS A 66 -4.89 -33.34 -1.40
C HIS A 66 -4.81 -31.95 -0.73
N PRO A 67 -3.99 -31.02 -1.24
CA PRO A 67 -3.97 -29.66 -0.74
C PRO A 67 -5.30 -28.97 -1.06
N LEU A 68 -5.89 -28.34 -0.05
CA LEU A 68 -7.10 -27.54 -0.17
C LEU A 68 -6.76 -26.10 0.21
N ILE A 69 -7.07 -25.15 -0.66
CA ILE A 69 -6.89 -23.71 -0.41
C ILE A 69 -8.27 -23.09 -0.23
N SER A 70 -8.52 -22.47 0.92
CA SER A 70 -9.69 -21.60 1.16
C SER A 70 -9.24 -20.14 1.33
N ILE A 71 -10.16 -19.23 1.02
CA ILE A 71 -10.00 -17.79 1.28
C ILE A 71 -10.92 -17.45 2.43
N GLU A 72 -10.32 -17.03 3.55
CA GLU A 72 -11.04 -16.59 4.74
C GLU A 72 -11.32 -15.08 4.68
N GLU A 73 -12.40 -14.62 5.32
CA GLU A 73 -12.77 -13.19 5.39
C GLU A 73 -12.61 -12.63 6.82
N PRO A 74 -11.42 -12.65 7.44
CA PRO A 74 -11.24 -12.18 8.82
C PRO A 74 -11.16 -10.65 8.94
N TYR A 75 -11.06 -9.94 7.81
CA TYR A 75 -10.82 -8.50 7.77
C TYR A 75 -12.10 -7.70 7.55
N THR A 76 -12.14 -6.52 8.17
CA THR A 76 -13.20 -5.53 7.98
C THR A 76 -12.64 -4.32 7.25
N GLU A 77 -13.45 -3.75 6.37
CA GLU A 77 -13.07 -2.59 5.57
C GLU A 77 -12.90 -1.35 6.45
N GLY A 78 -11.85 -0.58 6.20
CA GLY A 78 -11.48 0.60 6.98
C GLY A 78 -10.14 0.46 7.69
N CYS A 79 -9.81 1.44 8.53
CA CYS A 79 -8.56 1.52 9.27
C CYS A 79 -8.77 1.35 10.77
N ALA A 80 -7.94 0.52 11.40
CA ALA A 80 -7.94 0.30 12.83
C ALA A 80 -6.51 0.43 13.40
N ARG A 81 -6.41 1.08 14.55
CA ARG A 81 -5.15 1.12 15.32
C ARG A 81 -5.14 -0.04 16.29
N GLN A 82 -3.99 -0.69 16.38
CA GLN A 82 -3.77 -1.66 17.44
C GLN A 82 -3.45 -0.90 18.72
N ASP A 83 -4.35 -0.95 19.70
CA ASP A 83 -4.08 -0.44 21.06
C ASP A 83 -3.31 -1.52 21.82
N ASP A 84 -2.02 -1.29 22.01
CA ASP A 84 -1.15 -2.17 22.78
C ASP A 84 -1.07 -1.77 24.26
N LYS A 85 -1.98 -0.89 24.71
CA LYS A 85 -2.04 -0.36 26.08
C LYS A 85 -0.73 0.31 26.51
N GLY A 86 0.01 0.88 25.57
CA GLY A 86 1.28 1.56 25.81
C GLY A 86 2.49 0.63 25.93
N ALA A 87 2.35 -0.65 25.53
CA ALA A 87 3.48 -1.58 25.51
C ALA A 87 4.59 -1.14 24.53
N ARG A 88 4.25 -0.38 23.48
CA ARG A 88 5.20 0.19 22.52
C ARG A 88 4.99 1.70 22.41
N THR A 89 6.06 2.41 22.12
CA THR A 89 6.02 3.85 21.78
C THR A 89 5.62 4.09 20.33
N SER A 90 5.60 3.03 19.51
CA SER A 90 5.20 3.08 18.12
C SER A 90 3.70 2.88 17.94
N ILE A 91 3.12 3.64 17.02
CA ILE A 91 1.71 3.52 16.63
C ILE A 91 1.68 2.71 15.33
N ILE A 92 0.81 1.70 15.27
CA ILE A 92 0.55 0.90 14.08
C ILE A 92 -0.93 1.02 13.72
N GLU A 93 -1.20 1.42 12.49
CA GLU A 93 -2.53 1.47 11.89
C GLU A 93 -2.60 0.50 10.72
N HIS A 94 -3.60 -0.37 10.74
CA HIS A 94 -3.89 -1.32 9.68
C HIS A 94 -5.16 -0.89 8.95
N CYS A 95 -5.07 -0.76 7.63
CA CYS A 95 -6.21 -0.47 6.77
C CYS A 95 -6.45 -1.62 5.79
N TYR A 96 -7.72 -1.95 5.58
CA TYR A 96 -8.16 -2.92 4.58
C TYR A 96 -9.20 -2.26 3.68
N CYS A 97 -9.10 -2.49 2.37
CA CYS A 97 -10.05 -1.98 1.39
C CYS A 97 -10.27 -2.99 0.26
N ARG A 98 -11.42 -2.91 -0.40
CA ARG A 98 -11.72 -3.75 -1.58
C ARG A 98 -11.52 -2.97 -2.88
N GLY A 99 -11.20 -3.71 -3.94
CA GLY A 99 -10.99 -3.18 -5.29
C GLY A 99 -9.54 -2.91 -5.64
N ASP A 100 -9.28 -2.77 -6.93
CA ASP A 100 -7.92 -2.73 -7.47
C ASP A 100 -7.14 -1.52 -6.95
N LEU A 101 -5.95 -1.78 -6.40
CA LEU A 101 -4.99 -0.77 -5.94
C LEU A 101 -5.57 0.25 -4.93
N CYS A 102 -6.64 -0.11 -4.21
CA CYS A 102 -7.32 0.78 -3.26
C CYS A 102 -6.41 1.20 -2.09
N ASN A 103 -5.37 0.43 -1.79
CA ASN A 103 -4.38 0.71 -0.74
C ASN A 103 -3.22 1.62 -1.22
N SER A 104 -3.28 2.13 -2.45
CA SER A 104 -2.20 2.89 -3.09
C SER A 104 -1.74 4.11 -2.31
N ALA A 105 -0.51 4.55 -2.59
CA ALA A 105 -0.04 5.85 -2.14
C ALA A 105 -0.85 6.93 -2.87
N HIS A 106 -1.22 8.00 -2.16
CA HIS A 106 -1.62 9.22 -2.84
C HIS A 106 -0.47 9.56 -3.80
N ARG A 107 -0.68 9.45 -5.11
CA ARG A 107 0.27 10.01 -6.06
C ARG A 107 0.33 11.48 -5.71
N THR A 108 1.47 11.95 -5.22
CA THR A 108 1.76 13.39 -5.15
C THR A 108 1.87 13.86 -6.59
N THR A 109 0.74 13.98 -7.27
CA THR A 109 0.63 14.77 -8.48
C THR A 109 0.80 16.19 -7.99
N VAL A 110 2.04 16.68 -7.98
CA VAL A 110 2.27 18.11 -7.91
C VAL A 110 1.49 18.68 -9.08
N ALA A 111 0.36 19.30 -8.76
CA ALA A 111 -0.57 19.82 -9.73
C ALA A 111 0.21 20.78 -10.64
N LYS A 112 0.38 20.42 -11.92
CA LYS A 112 1.07 21.27 -12.91
C LYS A 112 0.44 22.67 -13.01
N TRP A 113 -0.80 22.80 -12.54
CA TRP A 113 -1.52 24.05 -12.34
C TRP A 113 -0.74 25.10 -11.53
N GLN A 114 0.10 24.69 -10.57
CA GLN A 114 0.94 25.61 -9.81
C GLN A 114 1.95 26.35 -10.72
N TYR A 115 2.51 25.68 -11.74
CA TYR A 115 3.43 26.31 -12.70
C TYR A 115 2.72 27.22 -13.71
N VAL A 116 1.47 26.92 -14.04
CA VAL A 116 0.66 27.75 -14.94
C VAL A 116 0.28 29.08 -14.25
N LEU A 117 -0.10 29.03 -12.98
CA LEU A 117 -0.47 30.23 -12.21
C LEU A 117 0.72 31.17 -11.95
N THR A 118 1.91 30.63 -11.71
CA THR A 118 3.12 31.44 -11.54
C THR A 118 3.59 32.08 -12.85
N ALA A 119 3.48 31.36 -13.98
CA ALA A 119 3.79 31.94 -15.29
C ALA A 119 2.83 33.08 -15.67
N LEU A 120 1.53 32.91 -15.40
CA LEU A 120 0.50 33.94 -15.62
C LEU A 120 0.72 35.17 -14.73
N SER A 121 1.03 35.00 -13.45
CA SER A 121 1.28 36.13 -12.55
C SER A 121 2.52 36.92 -12.97
N LEU A 122 3.60 36.25 -13.38
CA LEU A 122 4.80 36.90 -13.93
C LEU A 122 4.52 37.64 -15.25
N TRP A 123 3.69 37.06 -16.13
CA TRP A 123 3.28 37.73 -17.37
C TRP A 123 2.44 38.98 -17.12
N ILE A 124 1.48 38.89 -16.19
CA ILE A 124 0.64 40.02 -15.76
C ILE A 124 1.49 41.11 -15.11
N LEU A 125 2.40 40.75 -14.20
CA LEU A 125 3.31 41.71 -13.57
C LEU A 125 4.18 42.40 -14.60
N ASN A 126 4.71 41.68 -15.59
CA ASN A 126 5.47 42.31 -16.68
C ASN A 126 4.61 43.28 -17.51
N HIS A 127 3.36 42.93 -17.80
CA HIS A 127 2.47 43.78 -18.61
C HIS A 127 1.85 44.98 -17.86
N ILE A 128 1.76 44.92 -16.54
CA ILE A 128 1.23 46.01 -15.70
C ILE A 128 2.35 46.94 -15.22
N VAL A 129 3.52 46.41 -14.87
CA VAL A 129 4.62 47.21 -14.28
C VAL A 129 5.54 47.82 -15.34
N TYR A 130 5.76 47.16 -16.48
CA TYR A 130 6.62 47.69 -17.56
C TYR A 130 5.83 48.33 -18.71
N LYS A 131 4.73 49.01 -18.37
CA LYS A 131 3.97 49.84 -19.31
C LYS A 131 4.16 51.32 -19.02
#